data_AF-A0A383DDQ2-F1
#
_entry.id   AF-A0A383DDQ2-F1
#
_cell.length_a   1.000
_cell.length_b   1.000
_cell.length_c   1.000
_cell.angle_alpha   90.00
_cell.angle_beta   90.00
_cell.angle_gamma   90.00
#
_symmetry.space_group_name_H-M   'P 1'
#
loop_
_entity.id
_entity.type
_entity.pdbx_description
1 polymer ?
#
loop_
_entity_poly.entity_id
_entity_poly.type
_entity_poly.pdbx_seq_one_letter_code
_entity_poly.pdbx_strand_id
1 'polypeptide(L)'
;FVPSDIQVPTGAWRSIGTSHNTFALESGLDEVAQSGGHDPFELRRKLLTRNPRALAVLDQAAELSGWGKAPEGRFQGMGYTDYLETFQAQVAEVSVSKRGKVKVHKITCVADCGQVFNSHIAKQQLGGGILYGLNATLKGEINVKDGQIVQSNFDDYPMLKLKDTPEFNVHLMENHEAPGGLGEAGTPLIGPAVANAVFAATGKRIRRLPIRPKDLV
;
A
#
# COMPACT_ATOMS: atom_id res chain seq x y z
N PHE A 1 -12.12 14.83 10.80
CA PHE A 1 -11.62 15.78 9.78
C PHE A 1 -10.94 16.91 10.53
N VAL A 2 -9.65 17.15 10.25
CA VAL A 2 -8.93 18.32 10.78
C VAL A 2 -8.73 19.26 9.58
N PRO A 3 -9.28 20.48 9.61
CA PRO A 3 -9.04 21.45 8.54
C PRO A 3 -7.55 21.80 8.52
N SER A 4 -6.93 21.62 7.36
CA SER A 4 -5.54 22.03 7.12
C SER A 4 -5.53 23.16 6.11
N ASP A 5 -4.85 24.25 6.43
CA ASP A 5 -4.63 25.34 5.48
C ASP A 5 -3.55 24.89 4.47
N ILE A 6 -4.00 24.49 3.28
CA ILE A 6 -3.13 24.04 2.20
C ILE A 6 -3.06 25.18 1.18
N GLN A 7 -1.88 25.81 1.09
CA GLN A 7 -1.63 26.96 0.22
C GLN A 7 -1.50 26.61 -1.28
N VAL A 8 -1.66 25.34 -1.64
CA VAL A 8 -1.69 24.86 -3.02
C VAL A 8 -3.08 24.36 -3.39
N PRO A 9 -3.57 24.58 -4.63
CA PRO A 9 -4.82 23.99 -5.09
C PRO A 9 -4.81 22.47 -4.93
N THR A 10 -5.87 21.92 -4.36
CA THR A 10 -6.06 20.48 -4.19
C THR A 10 -7.24 19.99 -5.01
N GLY A 11 -7.30 18.69 -5.27
CA GLY A 11 -8.37 18.07 -6.02
C GLY A 11 -8.55 16.60 -5.65
N ALA A 12 -9.50 15.95 -6.29
CA ALA A 12 -9.71 14.52 -6.11
C ALA A 12 -8.52 13.74 -6.70
N TRP A 13 -7.88 12.94 -5.86
CA TRP A 13 -6.89 11.93 -6.25
C TRP A 13 -7.44 10.57 -5.82
N ARG A 14 -7.24 9.54 -6.64
CA ARG A 14 -7.86 8.21 -6.46
C ARG A 14 -7.67 7.70 -5.02
N SER A 15 -8.77 7.38 -4.32
CA SER A 15 -8.82 7.13 -2.87
C SER A 15 -8.79 8.43 -2.05
N ILE A 16 -9.77 9.29 -2.33
CA ILE A 16 -9.91 10.69 -1.87
C ILE A 16 -9.65 10.80 -0.37
N GLY A 17 -8.48 11.34 0.00
CA GLY A 17 -8.07 11.52 1.39
C GLY A 17 -7.64 10.24 2.11
N THR A 18 -8.13 9.07 1.70
CA THR A 18 -7.84 7.80 2.36
C THR A 18 -6.37 7.41 2.24
N SER A 19 -5.71 7.59 1.09
CA SER A 19 -4.33 7.08 0.92
C SER A 19 -3.30 7.63 1.92
N HIS A 20 -3.30 8.92 2.21
CA HIS A 20 -2.37 9.49 3.19
C HIS A 20 -2.76 9.14 4.64
N ASN A 21 -4.05 8.99 4.93
CA ASN A 21 -4.52 8.55 6.23
C ASN A 21 -4.17 7.08 6.48
N THR A 22 -4.41 6.20 5.50
CA THR A 22 -4.03 4.79 5.55
C THR A 22 -2.52 4.64 5.66
N PHE A 23 -1.73 5.45 4.96
CA PHE A 23 -0.27 5.47 5.14
C PHE A 23 0.13 5.78 6.58
N ALA A 24 -0.39 6.86 7.16
CA ALA A 24 -0.08 7.22 8.54
C ALA A 24 -0.55 6.14 9.54
N LEU A 25 -1.77 5.64 9.38
CA LEU A 25 -2.37 4.65 10.28
C LEU A 25 -1.66 3.29 10.21
N GLU A 26 -1.50 2.73 9.02
CA GLU A 26 -0.95 1.37 8.87
C GLU A 26 0.56 1.30 9.07
N SER A 27 1.30 2.38 8.78
CA SER A 27 2.71 2.48 9.18
C SER A 27 2.84 2.72 10.68
N GLY A 28 1.97 3.54 11.29
CA GLY A 28 1.95 3.73 12.74
C GLY A 28 1.58 2.45 13.50
N LEU A 29 0.62 1.68 12.99
CA LEU A 29 0.25 0.39 13.57
C LEU A 29 1.40 -0.63 13.51
N ASP A 30 2.17 -0.61 12.42
CA ASP A 30 3.39 -1.41 12.32
C ASP A 30 4.46 -0.97 13.33
N GLU A 31 4.64 0.34 13.54
CA GLU A 31 5.51 0.86 14.61
C GLU A 31 5.07 0.39 16.01
N VAL A 32 3.75 0.41 16.29
CA VAL A 32 3.19 -0.09 17.54
C VAL A 32 3.49 -1.57 17.72
N ALA A 33 3.27 -2.39 16.68
CA ALA A 33 3.58 -3.82 16.72
C ALA A 33 5.04 -4.07 17.08
N GLN A 34 5.97 -3.40 16.37
CA GLN A 34 7.40 -3.55 16.57
C GLN A 34 7.84 -3.07 17.96
N SER A 35 7.32 -1.94 18.44
CA SER A 35 7.64 -1.42 19.78
C SER A 35 7.16 -2.32 20.91
N GLY A 36 6.06 -3.06 20.67
CA GLY A 36 5.51 -4.05 21.60
C GLY A 36 6.10 -5.45 21.45
N GLY A 37 7.06 -5.67 20.53
CA GLY A 37 7.62 -7.00 20.27
C GLY A 37 6.60 -7.97 19.66
N HIS A 38 5.58 -7.47 18.98
CA HIS A 38 4.56 -8.26 18.30
C HIS A 38 4.83 -8.34 16.81
N ASP A 39 4.51 -9.49 16.22
CA ASP A 39 4.43 -9.59 14.76
C ASP A 39 3.31 -8.65 14.24
N PRO A 40 3.56 -7.86 13.18
CA PRO A 40 2.57 -6.91 12.64
C PRO A 40 1.29 -7.54 12.09
N PHE A 41 1.36 -8.78 11.62
CA PHE A 41 0.18 -9.55 11.20
C PHE A 41 -0.64 -9.96 12.42
N GLU A 42 0.01 -10.55 13.44
CA GLU A 42 -0.68 -10.98 14.67
C GLU A 42 -1.37 -9.83 15.41
N LEU A 43 -0.74 -8.65 15.44
CA LEU A 43 -1.40 -7.46 16.02
C LEU A 43 -2.70 -7.12 15.28
N ARG A 44 -2.67 -7.04 13.94
CA ARG A 44 -3.87 -6.78 13.12
C ARG A 44 -4.92 -7.87 13.32
N ARG A 45 -4.49 -9.13 13.34
CA ARG A 45 -5.34 -10.29 13.55
C ARG A 45 -6.12 -10.18 14.86
N LYS A 46 -5.44 -9.82 15.96
CA LYS A 46 -6.06 -9.58 17.27
C LYS A 46 -7.10 -8.45 17.24
N LEU A 47 -6.80 -7.36 16.53
CA LEU A 47 -7.68 -6.20 16.43
C LEU A 47 -8.94 -6.47 15.57
N LEU A 48 -8.85 -7.37 14.59
CA LEU A 48 -9.94 -7.68 13.65
C LEU A 48 -10.84 -8.84 14.10
N THR A 49 -10.62 -9.44 15.27
CA THR A 49 -11.38 -10.61 15.78
C THR A 49 -12.90 -10.44 15.80
N ARG A 50 -13.40 -9.19 15.91
CA ARG A 50 -14.84 -8.89 15.90
C ARG A 50 -15.44 -8.76 14.50
N ASN A 51 -14.62 -8.80 13.45
CA ASN A 51 -15.05 -8.76 12.05
C ASN A 51 -14.48 -9.98 11.30
N PRO A 52 -15.23 -11.10 11.25
CA PRO A 52 -14.77 -12.34 10.62
C PRO A 52 -14.38 -12.19 9.14
N ARG A 53 -15.05 -11.31 8.38
CA ARG A 53 -14.73 -11.06 6.96
C ARG A 53 -13.40 -10.35 6.81
N ALA A 54 -13.18 -9.30 7.59
CA ALA A 54 -11.90 -8.59 7.65
C ALA A 54 -10.75 -9.53 8.07
N LEU A 55 -11.00 -10.36 9.08
CA LEU A 55 -10.03 -11.35 9.56
C LEU A 55 -9.69 -12.37 8.47
N ALA A 56 -10.68 -12.88 7.75
CA ALA A 56 -10.48 -13.84 6.65
C ALA A 56 -9.63 -13.25 5.52
N VAL A 57 -9.85 -11.98 5.15
CA VAL A 57 -9.02 -11.28 4.17
C VAL A 57 -7.56 -11.18 4.62
N LEU A 58 -7.33 -10.83 5.89
CA LEU A 58 -5.98 -10.72 6.44
C LEU A 58 -5.27 -12.08 6.48
N ASP A 59 -5.95 -13.12 7.00
CA ASP A 59 -5.42 -14.48 7.10
C ASP A 59 -5.10 -15.04 5.70
N GLN A 60 -5.98 -14.84 4.72
CA GLN A 60 -5.77 -15.28 3.34
C GLN A 60 -4.58 -14.54 2.68
N ALA A 61 -4.38 -13.25 2.97
CA ALA A 61 -3.25 -12.49 2.45
C ALA A 61 -1.92 -12.98 3.03
N ALA A 62 -1.88 -13.31 4.33
CA ALA A 62 -0.71 -13.89 4.96
C ALA A 62 -0.37 -15.27 4.37
N GLU A 63 -1.37 -16.11 4.12
CA GLU A 63 -1.20 -17.42 3.49
C GLU A 63 -0.65 -17.29 2.06
N LEU A 64 -1.34 -16.55 1.18
CA LEU A 64 -0.99 -16.45 -0.24
C LEU A 64 0.34 -15.73 -0.49
N SER A 65 0.74 -14.85 0.42
CA SER A 65 2.04 -14.17 0.35
C SER A 65 3.18 -14.99 0.94
N GLY A 66 2.87 -16.05 1.72
CA GLY A 66 3.86 -16.75 2.53
C GLY A 66 4.49 -15.83 3.56
N TRP A 67 3.66 -15.12 4.35
CA TRP A 67 4.12 -14.17 5.36
C TRP A 67 5.19 -14.78 6.27
N GLY A 68 6.29 -14.04 6.47
CA GLY A 68 7.44 -14.47 7.28
C GLY A 68 8.37 -15.47 6.58
N LYS A 69 8.10 -15.83 5.32
CA LYS A 69 8.89 -16.80 4.53
C LYS A 69 9.41 -16.21 3.22
N ALA A 70 9.69 -14.92 3.20
CA ALA A 70 10.26 -14.24 2.04
C ALA A 70 11.61 -14.87 1.62
N PRO A 71 11.94 -14.90 0.31
CA PRO A 71 13.26 -15.33 -0.14
C PRO A 71 14.39 -14.51 0.46
N GLU A 72 15.60 -15.08 0.54
CA GLU A 72 16.77 -14.39 1.06
C GLU A 72 17.02 -13.05 0.35
N GLY A 73 17.31 -12.00 1.14
CA GLY A 73 17.52 -10.65 0.64
C GLY A 73 16.23 -9.91 0.24
N ARG A 74 15.06 -10.52 0.49
CA ARG A 74 13.75 -9.88 0.34
C ARG A 74 13.04 -9.80 1.68
N PHE A 75 12.20 -8.77 1.80
CA PHE A 75 11.53 -8.41 3.03
C PHE A 75 10.07 -8.11 2.74
N GLN A 76 9.21 -8.46 3.68
CA GLN A 76 7.77 -8.29 3.55
C GLN A 76 7.26 -7.19 4.47
N GLY A 77 6.22 -6.51 4.01
CA GLY A 77 5.46 -5.56 4.80
C GLY A 77 4.01 -5.61 4.36
N MET A 78 3.10 -5.38 5.30
CA MET A 78 1.67 -5.48 5.05
C MET A 78 0.89 -4.27 5.52
N GLY A 79 -0.34 -4.18 5.03
CA GLY A 79 -1.35 -3.32 5.59
C GLY A 79 -2.76 -3.85 5.32
N TYR A 80 -3.71 -3.35 6.11
CA TYR A 80 -5.13 -3.65 6.01
C TYR A 80 -5.95 -2.36 5.91
N THR A 81 -7.04 -2.39 5.15
CA THR A 81 -7.99 -1.28 5.07
C THR A 81 -9.40 -1.81 4.90
N ASP A 82 -10.35 -1.05 5.41
CA ASP A 82 -11.75 -1.10 5.05
C ASP A 82 -12.08 0.23 4.35
N TYR A 83 -12.34 0.18 3.05
CA TYR A 83 -12.63 1.38 2.27
C TYR A 83 -13.67 1.07 1.20
N LEU A 84 -14.75 1.88 1.17
CA LEU A 84 -15.90 1.66 0.29
C LEU A 84 -16.56 0.29 0.51
N GLU A 85 -16.71 -0.15 1.77
CA GLU A 85 -17.24 -1.49 2.09
C GLU A 85 -16.46 -2.64 1.43
N THR A 86 -15.19 -2.39 1.11
CA THR A 86 -14.25 -3.38 0.59
C THR A 86 -13.14 -3.58 1.61
N PHE A 87 -13.11 -4.76 2.21
CA PHE A 87 -12.01 -5.18 3.07
C PHE A 87 -10.84 -5.61 2.21
N GLN A 88 -9.64 -5.11 2.49
CA GLN A 88 -8.47 -5.43 1.70
C GLN A 88 -7.24 -5.58 2.59
N ALA A 89 -6.40 -6.56 2.26
CA ALA A 89 -5.05 -6.69 2.78
C ALA A 89 -4.04 -6.76 1.63
N GLN A 90 -2.94 -6.04 1.76
CA GLN A 90 -1.82 -6.09 0.80
C GLN A 90 -0.53 -6.48 1.51
N VAL A 91 0.24 -7.36 0.89
CA VAL A 91 1.61 -7.72 1.30
C VAL A 91 2.56 -7.38 0.16
N ALA A 92 3.50 -6.47 0.42
CA ALA A 92 4.56 -6.10 -0.51
C ALA A 92 5.85 -6.84 -0.14
N GLU A 93 6.50 -7.45 -1.14
CA GLU A 93 7.82 -8.05 -1.01
C GLU A 93 8.85 -7.17 -1.73
N VAL A 94 9.86 -6.70 -1.00
CA VAL A 94 10.83 -5.72 -1.50
C VAL A 94 12.27 -6.15 -1.25
N SER A 95 13.19 -5.60 -2.03
CA SER A 95 14.61 -5.54 -1.65
C SER A 95 15.13 -4.11 -1.72
N VAL A 96 16.14 -3.81 -0.90
CA VAL A 96 16.79 -2.50 -0.85
C VAL A 96 18.27 -2.68 -1.16
N SER A 97 18.75 -2.02 -2.20
CA SER A 97 20.18 -2.05 -2.55
C SER A 97 21.02 -1.22 -1.55
N LYS A 98 22.34 -1.44 -1.53
CA LYS A 98 23.29 -0.63 -0.74
C LYS A 98 23.22 0.88 -1.02
N ARG A 99 22.69 1.28 -2.19
CA ARG A 99 22.49 2.69 -2.57
C ARG A 99 21.10 3.22 -2.23
N GLY A 100 20.33 2.50 -1.40
CA GLY A 100 18.96 2.89 -1.00
C GLY A 100 17.90 2.71 -2.08
N LYS A 101 18.23 2.15 -3.26
CA LYS A 101 17.22 1.87 -4.29
C LYS A 101 16.32 0.71 -3.85
N VAL A 102 15.03 0.99 -3.71
CA VAL A 102 13.96 0.02 -3.43
C VAL A 102 13.52 -0.66 -4.74
N LYS A 103 13.36 -1.98 -4.72
CA LYS A 103 12.68 -2.76 -5.76
C LYS A 103 11.53 -3.53 -5.13
N VAL A 104 10.33 -3.37 -5.66
CA VAL A 104 9.16 -4.19 -5.30
C VAL A 104 9.14 -5.37 -6.26
N HIS A 105 9.20 -6.59 -5.72
CA HIS A 105 9.24 -7.82 -6.52
C HIS A 105 7.85 -8.40 -6.70
N LYS A 106 7.07 -8.43 -5.62
CA LYS A 106 5.75 -9.06 -5.59
C LYS A 106 4.80 -8.25 -4.72
N ILE A 107 3.55 -8.18 -5.15
CA ILE A 107 2.43 -7.68 -4.36
C ILE A 107 1.35 -8.75 -4.33
N THR A 108 1.00 -9.19 -3.12
CA THR A 108 -0.18 -10.01 -2.88
C THR A 108 -1.29 -9.11 -2.37
N CYS A 109 -2.43 -9.12 -3.03
CA CYS A 109 -3.60 -8.35 -2.65
C CYS A 109 -4.78 -9.31 -2.50
N VAL A 110 -5.41 -9.30 -1.33
CA VAL A 110 -6.68 -9.99 -1.09
C VAL A 110 -7.74 -8.94 -0.83
N ALA A 111 -8.87 -9.05 -1.51
CA ALA A 111 -9.99 -8.14 -1.34
C ALA A 111 -11.30 -8.91 -1.19
N ASP A 112 -12.12 -8.50 -0.23
CA ASP A 112 -13.53 -8.86 -0.11
C ASP A 112 -14.36 -7.60 -0.38
N CYS A 113 -15.00 -7.54 -1.55
CA CYS A 113 -15.88 -6.45 -1.95
C CYS A 113 -17.35 -6.91 -2.04
N GLY A 114 -17.73 -7.95 -1.33
CA GLY A 114 -19.05 -8.56 -1.50
C GLY A 114 -19.20 -9.30 -2.83
N GLN A 115 -20.40 -9.29 -3.38
CA GLN A 115 -20.69 -9.93 -4.67
C GLN A 115 -19.87 -9.35 -5.83
N VAL A 116 -19.08 -10.20 -6.48
CA VAL A 116 -18.29 -9.85 -7.67
C VAL A 116 -19.04 -10.23 -8.93
N PHE A 117 -19.41 -9.24 -9.75
CA PHE A 117 -20.08 -9.46 -11.04
C PHE A 117 -19.11 -9.89 -12.15
N ASN A 118 -17.94 -9.27 -12.22
CA ASN A 118 -16.91 -9.59 -13.20
C ASN A 118 -15.54 -9.62 -12.51
N SER A 119 -15.08 -10.82 -12.19
CA SER A 119 -13.83 -11.04 -11.47
C SER A 119 -12.59 -10.59 -12.24
N HIS A 120 -12.64 -10.61 -13.57
CA HIS A 120 -11.54 -10.15 -14.41
C HIS A 120 -11.36 -8.63 -14.31
N ILE A 121 -12.44 -7.87 -14.48
CA ILE A 121 -12.42 -6.41 -14.35
C ILE A 121 -12.07 -6.00 -12.91
N ALA A 122 -12.64 -6.68 -11.91
CA ALA A 122 -12.34 -6.43 -10.51
C ALA A 122 -10.83 -6.56 -10.20
N LYS A 123 -10.20 -7.65 -10.66
CA LYS A 123 -8.74 -7.85 -10.51
C LYS A 123 -7.92 -6.78 -11.23
N GLN A 124 -8.33 -6.38 -12.43
CA GLN A 124 -7.67 -5.28 -13.15
C GLN A 124 -7.80 -3.93 -12.43
N GLN A 125 -8.98 -3.63 -11.86
CA GLN A 125 -9.22 -2.39 -11.11
C GLN A 125 -8.33 -2.29 -9.88
N LEU A 126 -8.21 -3.39 -9.13
CA LEU A 126 -7.32 -3.50 -7.97
C LEU A 126 -5.85 -3.33 -8.41
N GLY A 127 -5.41 -4.09 -9.41
CA GLY A 127 -4.04 -4.00 -9.92
C GLY A 127 -3.67 -2.60 -10.43
N GLY A 128 -4.56 -1.96 -11.18
CA GLY A 128 -4.39 -0.59 -11.66
C GLY A 128 -4.35 0.44 -10.53
N GLY A 129 -5.18 0.27 -9.49
CA GLY A 129 -5.15 1.10 -8.29
C GLY A 129 -3.83 0.95 -7.52
N ILE A 130 -3.36 -0.29 -7.36
CA ILE A 130 -2.09 -0.57 -6.70
C ILE A 130 -0.93 0.07 -7.46
N LEU A 131 -0.88 -0.05 -8.79
CA LEU A 131 0.17 0.59 -9.60
C LEU A 131 0.13 2.13 -9.51
N TYR A 132 -1.08 2.69 -9.47
CA TYR A 132 -1.27 4.13 -9.30
C TYR A 132 -0.73 4.62 -7.95
N GLY A 133 -1.05 3.91 -6.86
CA GLY A 133 -0.50 4.17 -5.53
C GLY A 133 1.00 3.93 -5.45
N LEU A 134 1.51 2.86 -6.07
CA LEU A 134 2.93 2.53 -6.07
C LEU A 134 3.77 3.62 -6.74
N ASN A 135 3.22 4.29 -7.75
CA ASN A 135 3.86 5.44 -8.37
C ASN A 135 4.06 6.57 -7.36
N ALA A 136 3.03 6.92 -6.58
CA ALA A 136 3.13 7.94 -5.53
C ALA A 136 4.02 7.50 -4.34
N THR A 137 4.12 6.19 -4.09
CA THR A 137 4.99 5.63 -3.04
C THR A 137 6.46 5.73 -3.38
N LEU A 138 6.85 5.50 -4.64
CA LEU A 138 8.26 5.41 -5.03
C LEU A 138 8.75 6.62 -5.85
N LYS A 139 7.82 7.38 -6.44
CA LYS A 139 8.09 8.49 -7.36
C LYS A 139 6.98 9.55 -7.23
N GLY A 140 6.80 10.38 -8.25
CA GLY A 140 5.66 11.31 -8.31
C GLY A 140 5.71 12.47 -7.30
N GLU A 141 6.89 12.86 -6.81
CA GLU A 141 7.03 14.08 -5.99
C GLU A 141 6.80 15.31 -6.87
N ILE A 142 5.92 16.20 -6.43
CA ILE A 142 5.74 17.54 -6.99
C ILE A 142 6.28 18.55 -5.98
N ASN A 143 7.26 19.33 -6.41
CA ASN A 143 7.93 20.33 -5.58
C ASN A 143 7.38 21.72 -5.89
N VAL A 144 7.18 22.51 -4.83
CA VAL A 144 6.82 23.92 -4.92
C VAL A 144 8.04 24.75 -4.53
N LYS A 145 8.45 25.67 -5.40
CA LYS A 145 9.53 26.62 -5.12
C LYS A 145 9.07 28.01 -5.55
N ASP A 146 9.20 29.00 -4.66
CA ASP A 146 8.84 30.39 -4.92
C ASP A 146 7.40 30.55 -5.48
N GLY A 147 6.47 29.73 -4.96
CA GLY A 147 5.07 29.71 -5.37
C GLY A 147 4.77 28.98 -6.70
N GLN A 148 5.76 28.35 -7.32
CA GLN A 148 5.61 27.67 -8.61
C GLN A 148 5.92 26.17 -8.52
N ILE A 149 5.23 25.38 -9.33
CA ILE A 149 5.53 23.96 -9.50
C ILE A 149 6.83 23.82 -10.29
N VAL A 150 7.76 23.02 -9.76
CA VAL A 150 9.08 22.81 -10.39
C VAL A 150 9.01 21.83 -11.56
N GLN A 151 8.20 20.77 -11.45
CA GLN A 151 8.06 19.74 -12.48
C GLN A 151 7.12 20.21 -13.60
N SER A 152 7.51 19.99 -14.84
CA SER A 152 6.81 20.45 -16.03
C SER A 152 6.35 19.33 -16.97
N ASN A 153 7.03 18.17 -16.97
CA ASN A 153 6.77 17.08 -17.92
C ASN A 153 7.34 15.72 -17.43
N PHE A 154 7.09 14.62 -18.13
CA PHE A 154 7.49 13.27 -17.67
C PHE A 154 9.00 12.98 -17.65
N ASP A 155 9.82 13.87 -18.20
CA ASP A 155 11.28 13.81 -18.06
C ASP A 155 11.77 14.33 -16.70
N ASP A 156 11.07 15.29 -16.10
CA ASP A 156 11.36 15.84 -14.76
C ASP A 156 10.39 15.35 -13.66
N TYR A 157 9.26 14.74 -14.04
CA TYR A 157 8.30 14.06 -13.19
C TYR A 157 8.35 12.53 -13.45
N PRO A 158 9.24 11.79 -12.76
CA PRO A 158 9.47 10.40 -13.09
C PRO A 158 8.26 9.53 -12.73
N MET A 159 7.79 8.77 -13.71
CA MET A 159 6.72 7.77 -13.54
C MET A 159 7.28 6.36 -13.46
N LEU A 160 6.52 5.43 -12.88
CA LEU A 160 6.78 3.99 -13.04
C LEU A 160 6.75 3.61 -14.52
N LYS A 161 7.69 2.78 -14.92
CA LYS A 161 7.75 2.18 -16.26
C LYS A 161 7.36 0.71 -16.17
N LEU A 162 7.07 0.08 -17.31
CA LEU A 162 6.69 -1.34 -17.35
C LEU A 162 7.72 -2.27 -16.65
N LYS A 163 9.01 -1.93 -16.70
CA LYS A 163 10.08 -2.67 -15.99
C LYS A 163 10.03 -2.56 -14.45
N ASP A 164 9.30 -1.57 -13.94
CA ASP A 164 9.12 -1.34 -12.51
C ASP A 164 7.88 -2.09 -11.98
N THR A 165 7.09 -2.72 -12.86
CA THR A 165 5.88 -3.48 -12.51
C THR A 165 6.27 -4.76 -11.73
N PRO A 166 5.77 -4.97 -10.50
CA PRO A 166 5.99 -6.19 -9.74
C PRO A 166 5.12 -7.35 -10.25
N GLU A 167 5.41 -8.57 -9.78
CA GLU A 167 4.48 -9.68 -9.87
C GLU A 167 3.21 -9.36 -9.05
N PHE A 168 2.03 -9.54 -9.64
CA PHE A 168 0.75 -9.31 -8.97
C PHE A 168 0.03 -10.63 -8.70
N ASN A 169 -0.30 -10.87 -7.44
CA ASN A 169 -1.25 -11.91 -7.04
C ASN A 169 -2.48 -11.23 -6.44
N VAL A 170 -3.56 -11.09 -7.22
CA VAL A 170 -4.82 -10.50 -6.77
C VAL A 170 -5.87 -11.60 -6.59
N HIS A 171 -6.31 -11.75 -5.35
CA HIS A 171 -7.34 -12.70 -4.93
C HIS A 171 -8.60 -11.95 -4.48
N LEU A 172 -9.76 -12.43 -4.90
CA LEU A 172 -11.05 -11.92 -4.48
C LEU A 172 -11.70 -12.97 -3.59
N MET A 173 -12.16 -12.59 -2.41
CA MET A 173 -12.94 -13.48 -1.55
C MET A 173 -14.30 -13.73 -2.20
N GLU A 174 -14.71 -14.98 -2.29
CA GLU A 174 -15.98 -15.37 -2.88
C GLU A 174 -17.09 -15.33 -1.82
N ASN A 175 -18.08 -14.45 -2.01
CA ASN A 175 -19.30 -14.40 -1.20
C ASN A 175 -20.43 -13.64 -1.94
N HIS A 176 -21.60 -13.55 -1.30
CA HIS A 176 -22.80 -12.88 -1.82
C HIS A 176 -23.24 -11.68 -0.95
N GLU A 177 -22.33 -11.10 -0.19
CA GLU A 177 -22.60 -9.89 0.59
C GLU A 177 -22.86 -8.70 -0.34
N ALA A 178 -23.42 -7.62 0.22
CA ALA A 178 -23.67 -6.41 -0.54
C ALA A 178 -22.38 -5.91 -1.24
N PRO A 179 -22.43 -5.52 -2.52
CA PRO A 179 -21.25 -5.15 -3.27
C PRO A 179 -20.66 -3.83 -2.75
N GLY A 180 -19.37 -3.86 -2.45
CA GLY A 180 -18.55 -2.69 -2.12
C GLY A 180 -17.95 -2.02 -3.36
N GLY A 181 -17.30 -0.87 -3.15
CA GLY A 181 -16.66 -0.09 -4.19
C GLY A 181 -15.22 -0.55 -4.49
N LEU A 182 -14.97 -0.99 -5.73
CA LEU A 182 -13.63 -1.38 -6.19
C LEU A 182 -12.87 -0.29 -6.96
N GLY A 183 -13.54 0.81 -7.33
CA GLY A 183 -12.99 1.87 -8.18
C GLY A 183 -11.68 2.45 -7.66
N GLU A 184 -11.51 2.51 -6.33
CA GLU A 184 -10.38 3.16 -5.67
C GLU A 184 -9.64 2.25 -4.67
N ALA A 185 -10.23 1.11 -4.31
CA ALA A 185 -9.82 0.24 -3.20
C ALA A 185 -8.37 -0.27 -3.27
N GLY A 186 -7.82 -0.49 -4.48
CA GLY A 186 -6.44 -0.95 -4.65
C GLY A 186 -5.36 0.09 -4.28
N THR A 187 -5.72 1.36 -4.25
CA THR A 187 -4.76 2.49 -4.14
C THR A 187 -4.18 2.73 -2.75
N PRO A 188 -4.96 2.80 -1.66
CA PRO A 188 -4.50 3.36 -0.39
C PRO A 188 -3.48 2.51 0.37
N LEU A 189 -3.46 1.19 0.13
CA LEU A 189 -2.67 0.27 0.97
C LEU A 189 -1.22 0.06 0.52
N ILE A 190 -0.89 0.37 -0.72
CA ILE A 190 0.44 0.04 -1.25
C ILE A 190 1.55 0.88 -0.62
N GLY A 191 1.26 2.14 -0.26
CA GLY A 191 2.17 3.01 0.46
C GLY A 191 2.70 2.40 1.76
N PRO A 192 1.84 2.12 2.75
CA PRO A 192 2.27 1.54 4.01
C PRO A 192 2.83 0.13 3.84
N ALA A 193 2.27 -0.72 2.98
CA ALA A 193 2.80 -2.08 2.76
C ALA A 193 4.28 -2.05 2.30
N VAL A 194 4.61 -1.19 1.34
CA VAL A 194 6.00 -1.02 0.87
C VAL A 194 6.88 -0.36 1.93
N ALA A 195 6.39 0.67 2.63
CA ALA A 195 7.17 1.34 3.67
C ALA A 195 7.49 0.43 4.86
N ASN A 196 6.54 -0.42 5.26
CA ASN A 196 6.73 -1.43 6.30
C ASN A 196 7.74 -2.50 5.85
N ALA A 197 7.70 -2.91 4.58
CA ALA A 197 8.68 -3.85 4.02
C ALA A 197 10.09 -3.25 3.95
N VAL A 198 10.19 -1.95 3.62
CA VAL A 198 11.45 -1.20 3.65
C VAL A 198 11.98 -1.07 5.08
N PHE A 199 11.11 -0.86 6.07
CA PHE A 199 11.51 -0.88 7.47
C PHE A 199 12.06 -2.26 7.87
N ALA A 200 11.37 -3.35 7.53
CA ALA A 200 11.86 -4.71 7.77
C ALA A 200 13.23 -4.96 7.12
N ALA A 201 13.49 -4.37 5.95
CA ALA A 201 14.76 -4.49 5.24
C ALA A 201 15.92 -3.66 5.83
N THR A 202 15.62 -2.54 6.50
CA THR A 202 16.63 -1.50 6.79
C THR A 202 16.66 -0.99 8.22
N GLY A 203 15.61 -1.24 9.01
CA GLY A 203 15.37 -0.60 10.29
C GLY A 203 15.02 0.90 10.19
N LYS A 204 15.00 1.49 9.00
CA LYS A 204 14.70 2.92 8.79
C LYS A 204 13.21 3.13 8.54
N ARG A 205 12.56 3.93 9.37
CA ARG A 205 11.13 4.22 9.25
C ARG A 205 10.89 5.39 8.30
N ILE A 206 10.13 5.15 7.23
CA ILE A 206 9.74 6.20 6.28
C ILE A 206 8.37 6.74 6.66
N ARG A 207 8.31 8.06 6.92
CA ARG A 207 7.07 8.79 7.27
C ARG A 207 6.68 9.86 6.25
N ARG A 208 7.42 9.93 5.15
CA ARG A 208 7.17 10.84 4.02
C ARG A 208 7.33 10.06 2.73
N LEU A 209 6.34 10.18 1.85
CA LEU A 209 6.40 9.66 0.49
C LEU A 209 6.79 10.79 -0.50
N PRO A 210 7.42 10.45 -1.63
CA PRO A 210 7.89 9.11 -1.99
C PRO A 210 9.12 8.66 -1.20
N ILE A 211 9.38 7.35 -1.19
CA ILE A 211 10.58 6.75 -0.59
C ILE A 211 11.79 7.06 -1.48
N ARG A 212 12.69 7.94 -1.04
CA ARG A 212 13.86 8.33 -1.85
C ARG A 212 15.09 7.55 -1.41
N PRO A 213 15.99 7.17 -2.32
CA PRO A 213 17.22 6.45 -1.96
C PRO A 213 18.05 7.16 -0.87
N LYS A 214 18.10 8.50 -0.89
CA LYS A 214 18.78 9.33 0.11
C LYS A 214 18.21 9.21 1.52
N ASP A 215 16.95 8.78 1.65
CA ASP A 215 16.31 8.57 2.96
C ASP A 215 16.71 7.20 3.55
N LEU A 216 17.34 6.32 2.75
CA LEU A 216 17.70 4.95 3.12
C LEU A 216 19.20 4.68 3.20
N VAL A 217 20.05 5.56 2.66
CA VAL A 217 21.51 5.51 2.85
C VAL A 217 21.96 6.28 4.08
#